data_AF-A0A3C1KMP8-F1
#
_entry.id   AF-A0A3C1KMP8-F1
#
_cell.length_a   1.000
_cell.length_b   1.000
_cell.length_c   1.000
_cell.angle_alpha   90.00
_cell.angle_beta   90.00
_cell.angle_gamma   90.00
#
_symmetry.space_group_name_H-M   'P 1'
#
loop_
_entity.id
_entity.type
_entity.pdbx_description
1 polymer ?
#
loop_
_entity_poly.entity_id
_entity_poly.type
_entity_poly.pdbx_seq_one_letter_code
_entity_poly.pdbx_strand_id
1 'polypeptide(L)' 'MQDTDRYGRTVGTVYRNGQNVNLALVRGGWAWWYERYARDDQPLAQAQREAQAARRGLWQDSSPIPPWEWRRNH' A
#
# COMPACT_ATOMS: atom_id res chain seq x y z
N MET A 1 -1.38 13.63 -9.99
CA MET A 1 0.05 13.91 -10.20
C MET A 1 0.77 12.57 -10.17
N GLN A 2 1.50 12.23 -11.25
CA GLN A 2 2.20 10.95 -11.40
C GLN A 2 3.65 11.20 -10.98
N ASP A 3 4.06 10.62 -9.85
CA ASP A 3 5.43 10.73 -9.38
C ASP A 3 6.26 9.63 -10.06
N THR A 4 7.44 9.97 -10.58
CA THR A 4 8.34 8.98 -11.19
C THR A 4 9.35 8.59 -10.12
N ASP A 5 9.28 7.35 -9.65
CA ASP A 5 10.21 6.85 -8.64
C ASP A 5 11.66 6.89 -9.17
N ARG A 6 12.63 6.93 -8.26
CA ARG A 6 14.08 7.02 -8.52
C ARG A 6 14.63 5.95 -9.48
N TYR A 7 13.86 4.88 -9.74
CA TYR A 7 14.16 3.82 -10.70
C TYR A 7 13.45 3.97 -12.07
N GLY A 8 12.84 5.12 -12.38
CA GLY A 8 12.17 5.38 -13.67
C GLY A 8 10.79 4.71 -13.81
N ARG A 9 10.17 4.33 -12.68
CA ARG A 9 8.84 3.69 -12.67
C ARG A 9 7.76 4.72 -12.39
N THR A 10 6.66 4.67 -13.15
CA THR A 10 5.49 5.52 -12.91
C THR A 10 4.74 5.07 -11.66
N VAL A 11 4.60 5.96 -10.67
CA VAL A 11 3.75 5.78 -9.49
C VAL A 11 2.43 6.49 -9.74
N GLY A 12 1.32 5.78 -9.55
CA GLY A 12 0.00 6.35 -9.77
C GLY A 12 -1.12 5.60 -9.06
N THR A 13 -2.24 6.29 -8.89
CA THR A 13 -3.45 5.72 -8.31
C THR A 13 -4.31 5.11 -9.41
N VAL A 14 -4.60 3.81 -9.31
CA VAL A 14 -5.42 3.09 -10.29
C VAL A 14 -6.88 3.16 -9.87
N TYR A 15 -7.73 3.61 -10.78
CA TYR A 15 -9.19 3.63 -10.61
C TYR A 15 -9.84 2.68 -11.61
N ARG A 16 -10.77 1.85 -11.14
CA ARG A 16 -11.62 1.01 -11.98
C ARG A 16 -13.08 1.33 -11.66
N ASN A 17 -13.84 1.75 -12.67
CA ASN A 17 -15.25 2.13 -12.51
C ASN A 17 -15.49 3.16 -11.38
N GLY A 18 -14.58 4.14 -11.23
CA GLY A 18 -14.64 5.14 -10.16
C GLY A 18 -14.18 4.66 -8.78
N GLN A 19 -13.82 3.39 -8.62
CA GLN A 19 -13.27 2.85 -7.37
C GLN A 19 -11.75 2.86 -7.39
N ASN A 20 -11.14 3.35 -6.30
CA ASN A 20 -9.70 3.30 -6.09
C ASN A 20 -9.27 1.84 -5.79
N VAL A 21 -8.60 1.23 -6.75
CA VAL A 21 -8.15 -0.16 -6.65
C VAL A 21 -7.05 -0.32 -5.60
N ASN A 22 -6.15 0.66 -5.46
CA ASN A 22 -5.12 0.62 -4.43
C ASN A 22 -5.73 0.57 -3.03
N LEU A 23 -6.79 1.36 -2.80
CA LEU A 23 -7.50 1.35 -1.53
C LEU A 23 -8.12 -0.03 -1.24
N ALA A 24 -8.75 -0.65 -2.24
CA ALA A 24 -9.32 -1.99 -2.09
C ALA A 24 -8.26 -3.06 -1.77
N LEU A 25 -7.10 -2.98 -2.43
CA LEU A 25 -5.98 -3.89 -2.18
C LEU A 25 -5.41 -3.73 -0.77
N VAL A 26 -5.19 -2.50 -0.31
CA VAL A 26 -4.70 -2.22 1.04
C VAL A 26 -5.71 -2.67 2.09
N ARG A 27 -7.01 -2.39 1.89
CA ARG A 27 -8.09 -2.81 2.80
C ARG A 27 -8.24 -4.33 2.89
N GLY A 28 -7.97 -5.03 1.79
CA GLY A 28 -7.92 -6.49 1.73
C GLY A 28 -6.65 -7.09 2.37
N GLY A 29 -5.67 -6.26 2.74
CA GLY A 29 -4.39 -6.73 3.27
C GLY A 29 -3.46 -7.31 2.22
N TRP A 30 -3.66 -7.00 0.93
CA TRP A 30 -2.83 -7.48 -0.19
C TRP A 30 -1.72 -6.50 -0.57
N ALA A 31 -1.80 -5.26 -0.09
CA ALA A 31 -0.85 -4.21 -0.39
C ALA A 31 -0.54 -3.38 0.85
N TRP A 32 0.62 -2.72 0.82
CA TRP A 32 1.06 -1.78 1.84
C TRP A 32 0.73 -0.35 1.42
N TRP A 33 0.22 0.46 2.35
CA TRP A 33 0.21 1.90 2.19
C TRP A 33 1.64 2.40 2.28
N TYR A 34 2.12 2.98 1.18
CA TYR A 34 3.46 3.50 1.11
C TYR A 34 3.48 4.97 1.55
N GLU A 35 3.77 5.20 2.83
CA GLU A 35 3.77 6.53 3.45
C GLU A 35 4.62 7.55 2.68
N ARG A 36 5.70 7.12 2.01
CA ARG A 36 6.56 8.02 1.23
C ARG A 36 5.86 8.71 0.06
N TYR A 37 4.91 8.04 -0.59
CA TYR A 37 4.23 8.55 -1.79
C TYR A 37 2.77 8.94 -1.54
N ALA A 38 2.17 8.44 -0.46
CA ALA A 38 0.76 8.63 -0.16
C ALA A 38 0.53 9.14 1.27
N ARG A 39 1.47 9.92 1.83
CA ARG A 39 1.41 10.40 3.22
C ARG A 39 0.10 11.09 3.58
N ASP A 40 -0.42 11.91 2.66
CA ASP A 40 -1.64 12.69 2.85
C ASP A 40 -2.93 11.90 2.54
N ASP A 41 -2.80 10.65 2.08
CA ASP A 41 -3.93 9.80 1.67
C ASP A 41 -4.50 9.04 2.88
N GLN A 42 -5.24 9.77 3.73
CA GLN A 42 -5.85 9.23 4.96
C GLN A 42 -6.70 7.96 4.75
N PRO A 43 -7.48 7.82 3.65
CA PRO A 43 -8.20 6.58 3.37
C PRO A 43 -7.30 5.35 3.30
N LEU A 44 -6.11 5.46 2.69
CA LEU A 44 -5.14 4.35 2.61
C LEU A 44 -4.57 4.01 3.98
N ALA A 45 -4.22 5.02 4.78
CA ALA A 45 -3.73 4.83 6.14
C ALA A 45 -4.78 4.10 7.01
N GLN A 46 -6.05 4.51 6.91
CA GLN A 46 -7.15 3.86 7.62
C GLN A 46 -7.37 2.43 7.14
N ALA A 47 -7.37 2.20 5.82
CA ALA A 47 -7.54 0.87 5.23
C ALA A 47 -6.43 -0.10 5.67
N GLN A 48 -5.18 0.37 5.78
CA GLN A 48 -4.09 -0.47 6.28
C GLN A 48 -4.31 -0.85 7.74
N ARG A 49 -4.70 0.12 8.60
CA ARG A 49 -4.99 -0.14 10.02
C ARG A 49 -6.12 -1.16 10.18
N GLU A 50 -7.17 -1.04 9.37
CA GLU A 50 -8.27 -2.03 9.35
C GLU A 50 -7.78 -3.42 8.94
N ALA A 51 -6.94 -3.51 7.90
CA ALA A 51 -6.41 -4.78 7.44
C ALA A 51 -5.46 -5.43 8.47
N GLN A 52 -4.67 -4.63 9.19
CA GLN A 52 -3.81 -5.06 10.29
C GLN A 52 -4.64 -5.58 11.48
N ALA A 53 -5.63 -4.81 11.93
CA ALA A 53 -6.49 -5.19 13.05
C ALA A 53 -7.30 -6.46 12.74
N ALA A 54 -7.75 -6.61 11.48
CA ALA A 54 -8.47 -7.79 11.03
C ALA A 54 -7.55 -8.96 10.62
N ARG A 55 -6.22 -8.82 10.75
CA ARG A 55 -5.21 -9.81 10.33
C ARG A 55 -5.50 -10.39 8.93
N ARG A 56 -5.73 -9.52 7.95
CA ARG A 56 -6.07 -9.93 6.58
C ARG A 56 -4.84 -10.07 5.70
N GLY A 57 -4.83 -11.06 4.80
CA GLY A 57 -3.79 -11.19 3.77
C GLY A 57 -2.39 -11.27 4.38
N LEU A 58 -1.54 -10.29 4.03
CA LEU A 58 -0.17 -10.12 4.53
C LEU A 58 -0.09 -10.03 6.06
N TRP A 59 -1.13 -9.49 6.72
CA TRP A 59 -1.16 -9.29 8.17
C TRP A 59 -1.53 -10.54 8.98
N GLN A 60 -1.72 -11.68 8.31
CA GLN A 60 -1.80 -12.99 8.97
C GLN A 60 -0.44 -13.46 9.45
N ASP A 61 0.63 -13.00 8.80
CA ASP A 61 1.98 -13.27 9.25
C ASP A 61 2.28 -12.54 10.57
N SER A 62 3.12 -13.14 11.41
CA SER A 62 3.50 -12.57 12.69
C SER A 62 4.48 -11.40 12.54
N SER A 63 5.23 -11.35 11.44
CA SER A 63 6.17 -10.26 11.14
C SER A 63 6.24 -9.97 9.64
N PRO A 64 5.18 -9.40 9.04
CA PRO A 64 5.18 -9.08 7.62
C PRO A 64 6.16 -7.95 7.34
N ILE A 65 7.15 -8.21 6.49
CA ILE A 65 8.18 -7.24 6.12
C ILE A 65 7.65 -6.37 4.97
N PRO A 66 7.67 -5.04 5.08
CA PRO A 66 7.25 -4.19 3.99
C PRO A 66 8.20 -4.31 2.79
N PRO A 67 7.67 -4.19 1.56
CA PRO A 67 8.46 -4.43 0.35
C PRO A 67 9.62 -3.44 0.18
N TRP A 68 9.53 -2.22 0.72
CA TRP A 68 10.65 -1.27 0.68
C TRP A 68 11.78 -1.63 1.64
N GLU A 69 11.50 -2.33 2.74
CA GLU A 69 12.51 -2.82 3.67
C GLU A 69 13.18 -4.08 3.12
N TRP A 70 12.38 -5.00 2.55
CA TRP A 70 12.92 -6.17 1.86
C TRP A 70 13.89 -5.79 0.73
N ARG A 71 13.55 -4.77 -0.07
CA ARG A 71 14.40 -4.20 -1.14
C ARG A 71 15.64 -3.46 -0.65
N ARG A 72 15.72 -3.06 0.62
CA ARG A 72 16.93 -2.43 1.18
C ARG A 72 17.93 -3.47 1.69
N ASN A 73 17.43 -4.66 2.05
CA ASN A 73 18.22 -5.74 2.59
C ASN A 73 18.70 -6.76 1.53
N HIS A 74 18.36 -6.57 0.25
CA HIS A 74 18.79 -7.36 -0.90
C HIS A 74 19.17 -6.43 -2.05
#